data_AF-A0AAI8CLN7-F1
#
_entry.id   AF-A0AAI8CLN7-F1
#
_cell.length_a   1.000
_cell.length_b   1.000
_cell.length_c   1.000
_cell.angle_alpha   90.00
_cell.angle_beta   90.00
_cell.angle_gamma   90.00
#
_symmetry.space_group_name_H-M   'P 1'
#
loop_
_entity.id
_entity.type
_entity.pdbx_description
1 polymer ?
#
loop_
_entity_poly.entity_id
_entity_poly.type
_entity_poly.pdbx_seq_one_letter_code
_entity_poly.pdbx_strand_id
1 'polypeptide(L)'
;MKKALLVFSFIFVVFTSIYAATFKDVPANHWAYEAVDQLTKLGILSGMPDGTFQGNQPLTRYQLAVALYRMLNILNDRISAVEKKVSVPTTTTTQQTQQVTIPANIDAQLKDLSNKILDLATADRNISTRIDNLSAQVGSLSSRVDSASRDLDSVKTDLAGLKAMYDALVQKVTEMRGLVSTTPTGQNLNELSKSIDDVKADVESLKKRLTSLEQTVTSLNQKVSTFATADSVSALASRVTGVEKNVKDLQDTVSGLNTQVSTISSSTTKISSDVNTIKSDVTTLKNRLDALNNEILGLKQADSALKEQLESFKTSLNNLKSDVDSLKVDVKNAKSDVSSLKSDVSDLKVDVNDLKVEIINLKQADVKINENLSTVTGMVANLEKQVQQQASLNNQTKQDVEKLKSDILNVNNELQSLSAKVQTLQQQSTQYANKSEVNSVKSDVDSVKNDAKQLESKVEKLEKENDSLKSKVSALETNQMGNISLILSIIGVILGGAALWFALQQQ
;
A
#
# COMPACT_ATOMS: atom_id res chain seq x y z
N MET A 1 -6.62 -69.47 -59.82
CA MET A 1 -5.55 -68.64 -59.21
C MET A 1 -4.69 -68.02 -60.30
N LYS A 2 -4.25 -66.76 -60.13
CA LYS A 2 -2.98 -66.16 -60.58
C LYS A 2 -2.46 -66.38 -62.03
N LYS A 3 -2.18 -65.25 -62.70
CA LYS A 3 -1.25 -65.05 -63.87
C LYS A 3 -1.75 -65.59 -65.22
N ALA A 4 -1.46 -64.99 -66.37
CA ALA A 4 -0.99 -63.63 -66.76
C ALA A 4 -1.52 -63.40 -68.20
N LEU A 5 -1.93 -62.21 -68.67
CA LEU A 5 -1.18 -60.97 -68.93
C LEU A 5 0.03 -61.19 -69.87
N LEU A 6 0.00 -60.56 -71.06
CA LEU A 6 0.69 -60.96 -72.30
C LEU A 6 0.08 -62.28 -72.86
N VAL A 7 -0.01 -62.55 -74.17
CA VAL A 7 0.79 -62.12 -75.34
C VAL A 7 -0.11 -61.94 -76.59
N PHE A 8 0.21 -60.95 -77.45
CA PHE A 8 -0.33 -60.72 -78.83
C PHE A 8 -1.85 -60.44 -78.94
N SER A 9 -2.45 -59.96 -80.05
CA SER A 9 -2.09 -59.16 -81.25
C SER A 9 -3.12 -59.54 -82.35
N PHE A 10 -3.42 -58.62 -83.29
CA PHE A 10 -4.13 -58.86 -84.56
C PHE A 10 -5.67 -59.13 -84.58
N ILE A 11 -6.40 -58.26 -85.32
CA ILE A 11 -7.41 -58.57 -86.39
C ILE A 11 -8.72 -59.35 -86.02
N PHE A 12 -9.94 -59.15 -86.58
CA PHE A 12 -10.62 -58.20 -87.50
C PHE A 12 -12.12 -58.68 -87.57
N VAL A 13 -13.21 -57.88 -87.37
CA VAL A 13 -13.94 -57.01 -88.34
C VAL A 13 -14.52 -57.79 -89.55
N VAL A 14 -15.81 -57.80 -89.96
CA VAL A 14 -17.05 -56.99 -89.70
C VAL A 14 -18.35 -57.86 -89.64
N PHE A 15 -19.54 -57.28 -89.41
CA PHE A 15 -20.88 -57.92 -89.56
C PHE A 15 -21.97 -56.92 -90.03
N THR A 16 -22.72 -57.17 -91.11
CA THR A 16 -23.94 -56.39 -91.53
C THR A 16 -24.85 -57.16 -92.50
N SER A 17 -26.16 -56.83 -92.53
CA SER A 17 -27.10 -57.01 -93.66
C SER A 17 -28.36 -56.14 -93.44
N ILE A 18 -29.17 -55.92 -94.50
CA ILE A 18 -30.00 -54.71 -94.66
C ILE A 18 -31.49 -55.03 -94.93
N TYR A 19 -32.40 -54.18 -94.44
CA TYR A 19 -33.78 -54.04 -94.93
C TYR A 19 -33.93 -52.71 -95.71
N ALA A 20 -34.73 -52.70 -96.77
CA ALA A 20 -35.02 -51.49 -97.57
C ALA A 20 -36.26 -50.75 -97.02
N ALA A 21 -36.20 -49.42 -96.97
CA ALA A 21 -37.27 -48.57 -96.46
C ALA A 21 -37.49 -47.32 -97.34
N THR A 22 -38.76 -46.94 -97.55
CA THR A 22 -39.15 -45.66 -98.16
C THR A 22 -38.93 -44.51 -97.18
N PHE A 23 -38.39 -43.38 -97.64
CA PHE A 23 -37.90 -42.32 -96.75
C PHE A 23 -39.02 -41.53 -96.05
N LYS A 24 -38.83 -41.28 -94.75
CA LYS A 24 -39.81 -40.69 -93.83
C LYS A 24 -40.23 -39.25 -94.19
N ASP A 25 -39.36 -38.52 -94.84
CA ASP A 25 -39.50 -37.11 -95.23
C ASP A 25 -39.95 -36.91 -96.69
N VAL A 26 -40.10 -37.99 -97.47
CA VAL A 26 -40.60 -37.95 -98.84
C VAL A 26 -41.90 -38.79 -98.93
N PRO A 27 -43.04 -38.23 -98.51
CA PRO A 27 -44.33 -38.93 -98.59
C PRO A 27 -44.77 -39.12 -100.05
N ALA A 28 -45.70 -40.06 -100.29
CA ALA A 28 -46.12 -40.47 -101.63
C ALA A 28 -46.77 -39.37 -102.50
N ASN A 29 -47.20 -38.26 -101.90
CA ASN A 29 -47.72 -37.08 -102.60
C ASN A 29 -46.68 -35.98 -102.83
N HIS A 30 -45.41 -36.19 -102.45
CA HIS A 30 -44.32 -35.26 -102.71
C HIS A 30 -43.86 -35.36 -104.17
N TRP A 31 -43.64 -34.22 -104.83
CA TRP A 31 -43.33 -34.15 -106.27
C TRP A 31 -42.09 -34.97 -106.70
N ALA A 32 -41.13 -35.16 -105.81
CA ALA A 32 -39.92 -35.94 -106.06
C ALA A 32 -40.03 -37.44 -105.73
N TYR A 33 -41.16 -37.90 -105.16
CA TYR A 33 -41.29 -39.25 -104.59
C TYR A 33 -40.93 -40.37 -105.58
N GLU A 34 -41.54 -40.36 -106.76
CA GLU A 34 -41.34 -41.40 -107.77
C GLU A 34 -39.89 -41.44 -108.29
N ALA A 35 -39.27 -40.28 -108.51
CA ALA A 35 -37.87 -40.20 -108.95
C ALA A 35 -36.90 -40.74 -107.87
N VAL A 36 -37.15 -40.42 -106.60
CA VAL A 36 -36.33 -40.88 -105.46
C VAL A 36 -36.49 -42.40 -105.26
N ASP A 37 -37.71 -42.92 -105.34
CA ASP A 37 -38.01 -44.36 -105.25
C ASP A 37 -37.35 -45.15 -106.39
N GLN A 38 -37.50 -44.72 -107.65
CA GLN A 38 -36.89 -45.39 -108.80
C GLN A 38 -35.35 -45.41 -108.71
N LEU A 39 -34.71 -44.28 -108.36
CA LEU A 39 -33.26 -44.20 -108.23
C LEU A 39 -32.72 -44.99 -107.02
N THR A 40 -33.53 -45.17 -105.96
CA THR A 40 -33.18 -46.01 -104.81
C THR A 40 -33.34 -47.50 -105.13
N LYS A 41 -34.38 -47.89 -105.88
CA LYS A 41 -34.58 -49.26 -106.38
C LYS A 41 -33.48 -49.70 -107.36
N LEU A 42 -32.94 -48.78 -108.14
CA LEU A 42 -31.74 -49.00 -108.96
C LEU A 42 -30.42 -48.95 -108.14
N GLY A 43 -30.48 -48.71 -106.83
CA GLY A 43 -29.30 -48.59 -105.96
C GLY A 43 -28.43 -47.35 -106.21
N ILE A 44 -28.82 -46.48 -107.15
CA ILE A 44 -28.08 -45.26 -107.53
C ILE A 44 -28.04 -44.28 -106.35
N LEU A 45 -29.17 -44.11 -105.66
CA LEU A 45 -29.29 -43.33 -104.45
C LEU A 45 -29.50 -44.20 -103.21
N SER A 46 -29.12 -43.66 -102.05
CA SER A 46 -29.43 -44.19 -100.73
C SER A 46 -29.71 -43.00 -99.83
N GLY A 47 -30.74 -43.10 -98.99
CA GLY A 47 -30.98 -42.14 -97.93
C GLY A 47 -30.01 -42.30 -96.77
N MET A 48 -30.26 -41.51 -95.74
CA MET A 48 -29.47 -41.37 -94.52
C MET A 48 -29.80 -42.48 -93.50
N PRO A 49 -28.90 -42.79 -92.54
CA PRO A 49 -29.11 -43.86 -91.56
C PRO A 49 -30.31 -43.69 -90.60
N ASP A 50 -30.92 -42.50 -90.57
CA ASP A 50 -32.12 -42.18 -89.80
C ASP A 50 -33.44 -42.49 -90.55
N GLY A 51 -33.35 -42.96 -91.80
CA GLY A 51 -34.49 -43.24 -92.66
C GLY A 51 -35.02 -42.03 -93.43
N THR A 52 -34.25 -40.95 -93.55
CA THR A 52 -34.61 -39.75 -94.34
C THR A 52 -33.82 -39.64 -95.65
N PHE A 53 -34.34 -38.89 -96.62
CA PHE A 53 -33.66 -38.57 -97.88
C PHE A 53 -32.96 -37.20 -97.83
N GLN A 54 -33.52 -36.25 -97.06
CA GLN A 54 -33.03 -34.89 -96.84
C GLN A 54 -32.91 -34.05 -98.12
N GLY A 55 -33.82 -34.26 -99.09
CA GLY A 55 -33.72 -33.71 -100.45
C GLY A 55 -33.70 -32.18 -100.60
N ASN A 56 -34.02 -31.42 -99.54
CA ASN A 56 -33.88 -29.95 -99.51
C ASN A 56 -32.48 -29.49 -99.07
N GLN A 57 -31.57 -30.40 -98.69
CA GLN A 57 -30.17 -30.08 -98.37
C GLN A 57 -29.29 -30.10 -99.62
N PRO A 58 -28.24 -29.26 -99.70
CA PRO A 58 -27.33 -29.26 -100.84
C PRO A 58 -26.52 -30.57 -100.90
N LEU A 59 -26.78 -31.38 -101.93
CA LEU A 59 -26.09 -32.66 -102.17
C LEU A 59 -24.57 -32.45 -102.24
N THR A 60 -23.81 -33.16 -101.40
CA THR A 60 -22.34 -33.02 -101.42
C THR A 60 -21.75 -33.56 -102.71
N ARG A 61 -20.62 -32.98 -103.15
CA ARG A 61 -19.90 -33.44 -104.37
C ARG A 61 -19.52 -34.92 -104.29
N TYR A 62 -19.30 -35.47 -103.08
CA TYR A 62 -19.03 -36.88 -102.85
C TYR A 62 -20.27 -37.76 -103.07
N GLN A 63 -21.42 -37.41 -102.49
CA GLN A 63 -22.68 -38.15 -102.71
C GLN A 63 -23.09 -38.12 -104.20
N LEU A 64 -22.95 -36.97 -104.87
CA LEU A 64 -23.18 -36.84 -106.31
C LEU A 64 -22.23 -37.74 -107.14
N ALA A 65 -20.94 -37.77 -106.80
CA ALA A 65 -19.96 -38.62 -107.49
C ALA A 65 -20.26 -40.12 -107.30
N VAL A 66 -20.67 -40.55 -106.10
CA VAL A 66 -21.08 -41.94 -105.83
C VAL A 66 -22.33 -42.31 -106.63
N ALA A 67 -23.33 -41.43 -106.70
CA ALA A 67 -24.54 -41.65 -107.50
C ALA A 67 -24.22 -41.77 -109.00
N LEU A 68 -23.42 -40.84 -109.55
CA LEU A 68 -22.99 -40.86 -110.95
C LEU A 68 -22.17 -42.12 -111.28
N TYR A 69 -21.29 -42.56 -110.39
CA TYR A 69 -20.51 -43.79 -110.56
C TYR A 69 -21.40 -45.03 -110.65
N ARG A 70 -22.38 -45.18 -109.73
CA ARG A 70 -23.34 -46.30 -109.76
C ARG A 70 -24.20 -46.28 -111.02
N MET A 71 -24.66 -45.10 -111.43
CA MET A 71 -25.43 -44.92 -112.67
C MET A 71 -24.61 -45.29 -113.92
N LEU A 72 -23.32 -44.94 -113.95
CA LEU A 72 -22.42 -45.28 -115.06
C LEU A 72 -22.19 -46.79 -115.21
N ASN A 73 -21.99 -47.54 -114.11
CA ASN A 73 -21.90 -49.00 -114.19
C ASN A 73 -23.20 -49.60 -114.77
N ILE A 74 -24.36 -49.22 -114.24
CA ILE A 74 -25.67 -49.73 -114.69
C ILE A 74 -25.94 -49.41 -116.18
N LEU A 75 -25.47 -48.25 -116.67
CA LEU A 75 -25.56 -47.91 -118.09
C LEU A 75 -24.56 -48.73 -118.93
N ASN A 76 -23.32 -48.91 -118.48
CA ASN A 76 -22.32 -49.68 -119.18
C ASN A 76 -22.74 -51.15 -119.35
N ASP A 77 -23.20 -51.79 -118.28
CA ASP A 77 -23.71 -53.18 -118.30
C ASP A 77 -24.87 -53.36 -119.30
N ARG A 78 -25.72 -52.34 -119.45
CA ARG A 78 -26.82 -52.32 -120.42
C ARG A 78 -26.37 -52.02 -121.85
N ILE A 79 -25.30 -51.25 -122.06
CA ILE A 79 -24.75 -50.94 -123.38
C ILE A 79 -23.95 -52.13 -123.94
N SER A 80 -23.16 -52.81 -123.12
CA SER A 80 -22.42 -54.03 -123.51
C SER A 80 -23.33 -55.19 -123.98
N ALA A 81 -24.64 -55.12 -123.71
CA ALA A 81 -25.62 -56.09 -124.19
C ALA A 81 -26.08 -55.89 -125.66
N VAL A 82 -25.69 -54.80 -126.34
CA VAL A 82 -26.30 -54.36 -127.62
C VAL A 82 -25.49 -54.70 -128.89
N GLU A 83 -24.16 -54.91 -128.80
CA GLU A 83 -23.22 -54.78 -129.94
C GLU A 83 -22.99 -56.08 -130.80
N LYS A 84 -23.90 -56.52 -131.72
CA LYS A 84 -23.81 -57.88 -132.41
C LYS A 84 -24.64 -58.29 -133.77
N LYS A 85 -24.53 -57.83 -135.12
CA LYS A 85 -25.23 -58.31 -136.50
C LYS A 85 -24.96 -57.68 -138.10
N VAL A 86 -24.85 -58.30 -139.47
CA VAL A 86 -25.01 -57.87 -141.12
C VAL A 86 -24.38 -58.55 -142.63
N SER A 87 -24.77 -58.45 -144.08
CA SER A 87 -24.10 -58.83 -145.61
C SER A 87 -24.72 -58.82 -147.27
N VAL A 88 -24.06 -58.96 -148.61
CA VAL A 88 -24.50 -59.40 -150.21
C VAL A 88 -23.80 -59.14 -151.82
N PRO A 89 -24.29 -59.44 -153.22
CA PRO A 89 -23.68 -59.68 -154.78
C PRO A 89 -24.35 -59.34 -156.37
N THR A 90 -24.18 -59.57 -157.85
CA THR A 90 -23.36 -59.87 -159.30
C THR A 90 -24.08 -59.77 -160.91
N THR A 91 -23.91 -59.99 -162.38
CA THR A 91 -23.18 -60.46 -163.84
C THR A 91 -23.79 -60.09 -165.45
N THR A 92 -23.61 -60.29 -166.94
CA THR A 92 -22.85 -60.74 -168.38
C THR A 92 -23.47 -60.35 -169.97
N THR A 93 -23.33 -60.55 -171.45
CA THR A 93 -22.66 -61.17 -172.88
C THR A 93 -23.17 -60.67 -174.49
N THR A 94 -23.01 -60.89 -175.96
CA THR A 94 -22.34 -61.48 -177.38
C THR A 94 -22.90 -61.06 -178.98
N GLN A 95 -22.75 -61.27 -180.45
CA GLN A 95 -22.08 -61.86 -181.88
C GLN A 95 -22.62 -61.35 -183.45
N GLN A 96 -22.48 -61.59 -184.92
CA GLN A 96 -21.74 -62.09 -186.33
C GLN A 96 -22.41 -61.78 -187.90
N THR A 97 -22.23 -61.98 -189.35
CA THR A 97 -21.46 -62.44 -190.77
C THR A 97 -22.15 -62.17 -192.33
N GLN A 98 -21.96 -62.38 -193.78
CA GLN A 98 -21.11 -62.75 -195.16
C GLN A 98 -21.85 -62.69 -196.74
N GLN A 99 -21.62 -62.84 -198.19
CA GLN A 99 -20.71 -62.81 -199.58
C GLN A 99 -21.28 -63.08 -201.21
N VAL A 100 -20.72 -62.79 -202.53
CA VAL A 100 -21.17 -63.14 -204.10
C VAL A 100 -20.31 -63.00 -205.60
N THR A 101 -20.72 -63.19 -206.99
CA THR A 101 -19.96 -63.22 -208.48
C THR A 101 -20.69 -62.94 -210.02
N ILE A 102 -20.48 -63.04 -211.49
CA ILE A 102 -19.80 -63.78 -212.81
C ILE A 102 -19.42 -63.21 -214.44
N PRO A 103 -19.89 -63.49 -215.81
CA PRO A 103 -19.17 -63.69 -217.29
C PRO A 103 -19.50 -63.09 -218.90
N ALA A 104 -18.99 -63.52 -220.21
CA ALA A 104 -19.00 -62.91 -221.75
C ALA A 104 -18.95 -63.65 -223.32
N ASN A 105 -18.73 -63.08 -224.66
CA ASN A 105 -18.93 -63.59 -226.24
C ASN A 105 -18.21 -63.07 -227.73
N ILE A 106 -18.43 -63.50 -229.13
CA ILE A 106 -17.64 -63.39 -230.59
C ILE A 106 -18.31 -63.33 -232.20
N ASP A 107 -17.66 -63.14 -233.52
CA ASP A 107 -18.17 -63.13 -235.10
C ASP A 107 -17.30 -63.37 -236.59
N ALA A 108 -17.38 -62.71 -237.90
CA ALA A 108 -16.51 -62.46 -239.23
C ALA A 108 -16.38 -60.99 -239.72
N GLN A 109 -17.45 -60.27 -239.41
CA GLN A 109 -17.30 -58.95 -238.84
C GLN A 109 -16.23 -59.02 -237.71
N LEU A 110 -15.89 -60.19 -237.14
CA LEU A 110 -14.60 -60.57 -236.49
C LEU A 110 -13.31 -60.11 -237.13
N LYS A 111 -13.21 -59.56 -238.35
CA LYS A 111 -12.00 -58.79 -238.71
C LYS A 111 -12.07 -57.32 -238.27
N ASP A 112 -13.19 -56.65 -238.50
CA ASP A 112 -13.46 -55.31 -237.96
C ASP A 112 -13.58 -55.33 -236.42
N LEU A 113 -14.29 -56.32 -235.91
CA LEU A 113 -14.44 -56.65 -234.50
C LEU A 113 -13.14 -57.21 -233.91
N SER A 114 -12.25 -57.93 -234.64
CA SER A 114 -10.90 -58.26 -234.10
C SER A 114 -10.00 -57.05 -234.03
N ASN A 115 -10.11 -56.09 -234.95
CA ASN A 115 -9.37 -54.83 -234.83
C ASN A 115 -9.90 -54.04 -233.62
N LYS A 116 -11.23 -53.92 -233.46
CA LYS A 116 -11.85 -53.30 -232.29
C LYS A 116 -11.55 -54.04 -230.98
N ILE A 117 -11.48 -55.38 -231.00
CA ILE A 117 -11.05 -56.20 -229.85
C ILE A 117 -9.56 -55.99 -229.55
N LEU A 118 -8.71 -55.78 -230.55
CA LEU A 118 -7.29 -55.47 -230.35
C LEU A 118 -7.10 -54.06 -229.77
N ASP A 119 -7.85 -53.08 -230.25
CA ASP A 119 -7.88 -51.72 -229.68
C ASP A 119 -8.43 -51.72 -228.24
N LEU A 120 -9.54 -52.43 -227.98
CA LEU A 120 -10.08 -52.61 -226.63
C LEU A 120 -9.10 -53.37 -225.72
N ALA A 121 -8.45 -54.44 -226.18
CA ALA A 121 -7.45 -55.17 -225.39
C ALA A 121 -6.19 -54.34 -225.11
N THR A 122 -5.89 -53.34 -225.96
CA THR A 122 -4.82 -52.37 -225.73
C THR A 122 -5.24 -51.32 -224.70
N ALA A 123 -6.50 -50.87 -224.73
CA ALA A 123 -7.07 -50.04 -223.67
C ALA A 123 -7.14 -50.77 -222.31
N ASP A 124 -7.54 -52.04 -222.32
CA ASP A 124 -7.68 -52.89 -221.13
C ASP A 124 -6.31 -53.17 -220.46
N ARG A 125 -5.26 -53.43 -221.24
CA ARG A 125 -3.87 -53.45 -220.73
C ARG A 125 -3.46 -52.14 -220.07
N ASN A 126 -3.85 -51.00 -220.64
CA ASN A 126 -3.57 -49.67 -220.07
C ASN A 126 -4.33 -49.44 -218.75
N ILE A 127 -5.55 -49.97 -218.64
CA ILE A 127 -6.35 -49.95 -217.42
C ILE A 127 -5.71 -50.85 -216.35
N SER A 128 -5.34 -52.09 -216.68
CA SER A 128 -4.63 -53.01 -215.77
C SER A 128 -3.35 -52.39 -215.22
N THR A 129 -2.50 -51.81 -216.09
CA THR A 129 -1.23 -51.18 -215.70
C THR A 129 -1.44 -50.02 -214.71
N ARG A 130 -2.58 -49.33 -214.78
CA ARG A 130 -2.98 -48.28 -213.81
C ARG A 130 -3.53 -48.87 -212.50
N ILE A 131 -4.24 -49.99 -212.55
CA ILE A 131 -4.74 -50.72 -211.38
C ILE A 131 -3.57 -51.29 -210.55
N ASP A 132 -2.54 -51.83 -211.20
CA ASP A 132 -1.35 -52.34 -210.53
C ASP A 132 -0.58 -51.22 -209.81
N ASN A 133 -0.42 -50.06 -210.46
CA ASN A 133 0.22 -48.88 -209.86
C ASN A 133 -0.56 -48.33 -208.66
N LEU A 134 -1.89 -48.26 -208.76
CA LEU A 134 -2.75 -47.86 -207.65
C LEU A 134 -2.69 -48.85 -206.49
N SER A 135 -2.64 -50.15 -206.78
CA SER A 135 -2.50 -51.20 -205.76
C SER A 135 -1.17 -51.10 -205.00
N ALA A 136 -0.07 -50.80 -205.69
CA ALA A 136 1.23 -50.52 -205.06
C ALA A 136 1.19 -49.27 -204.16
N GLN A 137 0.48 -48.21 -204.57
CA GLN A 137 0.27 -47.02 -203.75
C GLN A 137 -0.57 -47.31 -202.49
N VAL A 138 -1.63 -48.12 -202.61
CA VAL A 138 -2.46 -48.54 -201.47
C VAL A 138 -1.65 -49.39 -200.47
N GLY A 139 -0.81 -50.32 -200.95
CA GLY A 139 0.08 -51.11 -200.08
C GLY A 139 1.10 -50.25 -199.31
N SER A 140 1.67 -49.25 -199.98
CA SER A 140 2.54 -48.24 -199.35
C SER A 140 1.79 -47.42 -198.29
N LEU A 141 0.53 -47.06 -198.55
CA LEU A 141 -0.30 -46.31 -197.61
C LEU A 141 -0.68 -47.15 -196.37
N SER A 142 -1.04 -48.43 -196.56
CA SER A 142 -1.31 -49.36 -195.44
C SER A 142 -0.09 -49.51 -194.52
N SER A 143 1.10 -49.72 -195.11
CA SER A 143 2.36 -49.87 -194.37
C SER A 143 2.68 -48.67 -193.47
N ARG A 144 2.23 -47.46 -193.86
CA ARG A 144 2.37 -46.22 -193.07
C ARG A 144 1.33 -46.13 -191.95
N VAL A 145 0.11 -46.61 -192.17
CA VAL A 145 -0.92 -46.73 -191.12
C VAL A 145 -0.48 -47.71 -190.04
N ASP A 146 0.09 -48.85 -190.42
CA ASP A 146 0.63 -49.84 -189.49
C ASP A 146 1.81 -49.32 -188.66
N SER A 147 2.58 -48.34 -189.17
CA SER A 147 3.58 -47.62 -188.37
C SER A 147 2.91 -46.73 -187.33
N ALA A 148 2.03 -45.83 -187.78
CA ALA A 148 1.36 -44.86 -186.90
C ALA A 148 0.53 -45.51 -185.79
N SER A 149 -0.05 -46.70 -186.03
CA SER A 149 -0.76 -47.46 -184.98
C SER A 149 0.17 -47.99 -183.89
N ARG A 150 1.42 -48.35 -184.21
CA ARG A 150 2.42 -48.81 -183.22
C ARG A 150 2.93 -47.63 -182.39
N ASP A 151 3.17 -46.49 -183.02
CA ASP A 151 3.55 -45.25 -182.34
C ASP A 151 2.46 -44.82 -181.31
N LEU A 152 1.19 -44.96 -181.69
CA LEU A 152 0.03 -44.67 -180.82
C LEU A 152 -0.04 -45.58 -179.57
N ASP A 153 0.27 -46.88 -179.71
CA ASP A 153 0.27 -47.81 -178.57
C ASP A 153 1.49 -47.61 -177.65
N SER A 154 2.62 -47.11 -178.17
CA SER A 154 3.72 -46.60 -177.33
C SER A 154 3.25 -45.43 -176.46
N VAL A 155 2.60 -44.42 -177.06
CA VAL A 155 2.09 -43.25 -176.34
C VAL A 155 1.04 -43.61 -175.27
N LYS A 156 0.20 -44.63 -175.51
CA LYS A 156 -0.70 -45.17 -174.46
C LYS A 156 0.08 -45.78 -173.28
N THR A 157 1.19 -46.46 -173.57
CA THR A 157 2.03 -47.10 -172.56
C THR A 157 2.71 -46.07 -171.66
N ASP A 158 3.25 -45.00 -172.27
CA ASP A 158 3.83 -43.86 -171.54
C ASP A 158 2.78 -43.13 -170.68
N LEU A 159 1.56 -42.93 -171.21
CA LEU A 159 0.45 -42.31 -170.49
C LEU A 159 0.01 -43.16 -169.27
N ALA A 160 0.00 -44.48 -169.39
CA ALA A 160 -0.27 -45.38 -168.28
C ALA A 160 0.83 -45.32 -167.19
N GLY A 161 2.10 -45.26 -167.60
CA GLY A 161 3.24 -45.08 -166.69
C GLY A 161 3.17 -43.75 -165.92
N LEU A 162 2.83 -42.66 -166.61
CA LEU A 162 2.68 -41.33 -166.00
C LEU A 162 1.54 -41.30 -164.97
N LYS A 163 0.41 -41.98 -165.23
CA LYS A 163 -0.68 -42.09 -164.25
C LYS A 163 -0.26 -42.90 -163.00
N ALA A 164 0.50 -43.98 -163.17
CA ALA A 164 1.01 -44.75 -162.02
C ALA A 164 1.91 -43.90 -161.10
N MET A 165 2.73 -43.01 -161.68
CA MET A 165 3.53 -42.06 -160.89
C MET A 165 2.67 -41.00 -160.18
N TYR A 166 1.61 -40.50 -160.83
CA TYR A 166 0.67 -39.55 -160.23
C TYR A 166 -0.05 -40.15 -159.01
N ASP A 167 -0.60 -41.35 -159.13
CA ASP A 167 -1.34 -42.01 -158.04
C ASP A 167 -0.41 -42.30 -156.84
N ALA A 168 0.84 -42.73 -157.10
CA ALA A 168 1.86 -42.93 -156.07
C ALA A 168 2.26 -41.63 -155.36
N LEU A 169 2.31 -40.50 -156.07
CA LEU A 169 2.58 -39.19 -155.47
C LEU A 169 1.44 -38.74 -154.55
N VAL A 170 0.18 -38.94 -154.96
CA VAL A 170 -1.01 -38.63 -154.15
C VAL A 170 -1.05 -39.48 -152.87
N GLN A 171 -0.70 -40.77 -152.96
CA GLN A 171 -0.56 -41.61 -151.77
C GLN A 171 0.50 -41.06 -150.80
N LYS A 172 1.69 -40.70 -151.32
CA LYS A 172 2.80 -40.16 -150.51
C LYS A 172 2.46 -38.82 -149.85
N VAL A 173 1.69 -37.96 -150.51
CA VAL A 173 1.15 -36.71 -149.93
C VAL A 173 0.12 -36.99 -148.84
N THR A 174 -0.69 -38.04 -148.99
CA THR A 174 -1.66 -38.47 -147.98
C THR A 174 -0.95 -39.02 -146.73
N GLU A 175 0.10 -39.82 -146.90
CA GLU A 175 0.95 -40.32 -145.80
C GLU A 175 1.68 -39.18 -145.06
N MET A 176 2.24 -38.20 -145.77
CA MET A 176 2.83 -37.00 -145.16
C MET A 176 1.82 -36.22 -144.31
N ARG A 177 0.56 -36.13 -144.73
CA ARG A 177 -0.50 -35.45 -143.97
C ARG A 177 -0.88 -36.19 -142.68
N GLY A 178 -0.80 -37.53 -142.65
CA GLY A 178 -1.01 -38.32 -141.43
C GLY A 178 0.09 -38.13 -140.39
N LEU A 179 1.34 -38.01 -140.83
CA LEU A 179 2.51 -37.83 -139.96
C LEU A 179 2.52 -36.50 -139.20
N VAL A 180 1.86 -35.45 -139.69
CA VAL A 180 1.81 -34.14 -139.00
C VAL A 180 1.09 -34.23 -137.64
N SER A 181 0.12 -35.13 -137.48
CA SER A 181 -0.57 -35.38 -136.21
C SER A 181 0.20 -36.27 -135.22
N THR A 182 1.28 -36.94 -135.63
CA THR A 182 2.01 -37.93 -134.80
C THR A 182 3.53 -37.74 -134.81
N THR A 183 4.02 -36.62 -135.32
CA THR A 183 5.45 -36.24 -135.26
C THR A 183 5.71 -35.38 -134.02
N PRO A 184 6.95 -35.37 -133.48
CA PRO A 184 7.30 -34.54 -132.32
C PRO A 184 6.93 -33.07 -132.51
N THR A 185 7.10 -32.51 -133.71
CA THR A 185 6.72 -31.11 -134.01
C THR A 185 5.22 -30.83 -133.82
N GLY A 186 4.36 -31.78 -134.17
CA GLY A 186 2.90 -31.66 -133.98
C GLY A 186 2.49 -31.83 -132.51
N GLN A 187 3.16 -32.72 -131.78
CA GLN A 187 2.97 -32.86 -130.33
C GLN A 187 3.43 -31.60 -129.60
N ASN A 188 4.62 -31.09 -129.91
CA ASN A 188 5.16 -29.83 -129.38
C ASN A 188 4.25 -28.63 -129.64
N LEU A 189 3.54 -28.58 -130.78
CA LEU A 189 2.57 -27.52 -131.07
C LEU A 189 1.32 -27.59 -130.18
N ASN A 190 0.81 -28.79 -129.90
CA ASN A 190 -0.31 -28.98 -128.96
C ASN A 190 0.12 -28.73 -127.50
N GLU A 191 1.32 -29.15 -127.12
CA GLU A 191 1.91 -28.84 -125.81
C GLU A 191 2.16 -27.33 -125.65
N LEU A 192 2.63 -26.64 -126.69
CA LEU A 192 2.78 -25.19 -126.69
C LEU A 192 1.43 -24.47 -126.56
N SER A 193 0.38 -24.93 -127.27
CA SER A 193 -0.97 -24.38 -127.13
C SER A 193 -1.48 -24.55 -125.69
N LYS A 194 -1.29 -25.72 -125.09
CA LYS A 194 -1.65 -25.96 -123.68
C LYS A 194 -0.84 -25.05 -122.74
N SER A 195 0.47 -24.94 -122.96
CA SER A 195 1.35 -24.08 -122.16
C SER A 195 0.98 -22.60 -122.27
N ILE A 196 0.41 -22.15 -123.38
CA ILE A 196 -0.12 -20.79 -123.55
C ILE A 196 -1.39 -20.58 -122.71
N ASP A 197 -2.32 -21.54 -122.68
CA ASP A 197 -3.51 -21.45 -121.84
C ASP A 197 -3.19 -21.61 -120.34
N ASP A 198 -2.23 -22.46 -119.97
CA ASP A 198 -1.71 -22.57 -118.60
C ASP A 198 -1.06 -21.25 -118.15
N VAL A 199 -0.20 -20.62 -118.97
CA VAL A 199 0.38 -19.29 -118.69
C VAL A 199 -0.69 -18.20 -118.58
N LYS A 200 -1.74 -18.27 -119.39
CA LYS A 200 -2.88 -17.34 -119.33
C LYS A 200 -3.71 -17.51 -118.06
N ALA A 201 -3.87 -18.74 -117.56
CA ALA A 201 -4.48 -19.00 -116.26
C ALA A 201 -3.61 -18.44 -115.11
N ASP A 202 -2.29 -18.58 -115.19
CA ASP A 202 -1.35 -17.99 -114.24
C ASP A 202 -1.39 -16.45 -114.27
N VAL A 203 -1.52 -15.82 -115.44
CA VAL A 203 -1.70 -14.36 -115.55
C VAL A 203 -2.98 -13.89 -114.85
N GLU A 204 -4.11 -14.59 -115.00
CA GLU A 204 -5.34 -14.26 -114.28
C GLU A 204 -5.25 -14.55 -112.77
N SER A 205 -4.45 -15.55 -112.36
CA SER A 205 -4.11 -15.82 -110.96
C SER A 205 -3.28 -14.68 -110.35
N LEU A 206 -2.26 -14.22 -111.09
CA LEU A 206 -1.40 -13.10 -110.70
C LEU A 206 -2.16 -11.77 -110.62
N LYS A 207 -3.10 -11.49 -111.55
CA LYS A 207 -4.00 -10.32 -111.45
C LYS A 207 -4.82 -10.33 -110.16
N LYS A 208 -5.45 -11.45 -109.82
CA LYS A 208 -6.22 -11.60 -108.56
C LYS A 208 -5.35 -11.37 -107.34
N ARG A 209 -4.13 -11.95 -107.32
CA ARG A 209 -3.14 -11.74 -106.26
C ARG A 209 -2.69 -10.27 -106.16
N LEU A 210 -2.53 -9.58 -107.28
CA LEU A 210 -2.21 -8.14 -107.32
C LEU A 210 -3.34 -7.32 -106.68
N THR A 211 -4.60 -7.53 -107.06
CA THR A 211 -5.74 -6.81 -106.46
C THR A 211 -5.89 -7.09 -104.96
N SER A 212 -5.66 -8.32 -104.49
CA SER A 212 -5.62 -8.62 -103.05
C SER A 212 -4.43 -7.94 -102.35
N LEU A 213 -3.29 -7.78 -103.01
CA LEU A 213 -2.13 -7.07 -102.48
C LEU A 213 -2.39 -5.56 -102.41
N GLU A 214 -3.00 -4.95 -103.44
CA GLU A 214 -3.43 -3.56 -103.47
C GLU A 214 -4.42 -3.24 -102.33
N GLN A 215 -5.43 -4.10 -102.11
CA GLN A 215 -6.36 -4.00 -100.99
C GLN A 215 -5.66 -4.12 -99.64
N THR A 216 -4.65 -5.00 -99.53
CA THR A 216 -3.83 -5.17 -98.33
C THR A 216 -2.97 -3.93 -98.06
N VAL A 217 -2.33 -3.37 -99.08
CA VAL A 217 -1.55 -2.13 -99.00
C VAL A 217 -2.43 -0.94 -98.61
N THR A 218 -3.63 -0.83 -99.20
CA THR A 218 -4.61 0.21 -98.80
C THR A 218 -5.02 0.05 -97.33
N SER A 219 -5.26 -1.18 -96.88
CA SER A 219 -5.62 -1.50 -95.50
C SER A 219 -4.47 -1.21 -94.52
N LEU A 220 -3.21 -1.49 -94.89
CA LEU A 220 -2.04 -1.10 -94.10
C LEU A 220 -1.91 0.42 -94.05
N ASN A 221 -2.05 1.12 -95.18
CA ASN A 221 -1.88 2.56 -95.24
C ASN A 221 -2.94 3.31 -94.43
N GLN A 222 -4.19 2.83 -94.44
CA GLN A 222 -5.24 3.32 -93.53
C GLN A 222 -4.88 3.07 -92.05
N LYS A 223 -4.44 1.85 -91.69
CA LYS A 223 -4.02 1.54 -90.31
C LYS A 223 -2.84 2.41 -89.85
N VAL A 224 -1.83 2.60 -90.70
CA VAL A 224 -0.69 3.49 -90.45
C VAL A 224 -1.16 4.93 -90.27
N SER A 225 -2.07 5.41 -91.12
CA SER A 225 -2.66 6.76 -90.99
C SER A 225 -3.40 6.94 -89.66
N THR A 226 -4.15 5.94 -89.20
CA THR A 226 -4.84 5.99 -87.88
C THR A 226 -3.88 5.85 -86.69
N PHE A 227 -2.73 5.19 -86.86
CA PHE A 227 -1.73 5.00 -85.80
C PHE A 227 -0.78 6.21 -85.69
N ALA A 228 -0.57 6.94 -86.79
CA ALA A 228 0.31 8.10 -86.88
C ALA A 228 -0.46 9.45 -86.84
N THR A 229 -1.69 9.48 -86.31
CA THR A 229 -2.39 10.76 -86.10
C THR A 229 -1.67 11.62 -85.07
N ALA A 230 -1.67 12.95 -85.28
CA ALA A 230 -1.19 13.91 -84.30
C ALA A 230 -1.96 13.81 -82.96
N ASP A 231 -3.20 13.34 -82.99
CA ASP A 231 -4.04 13.13 -81.81
C ASP A 231 -3.49 12.04 -80.89
N SER A 232 -3.02 10.92 -81.44
CA SER A 232 -2.43 9.82 -80.65
C SER A 232 -1.11 10.25 -79.99
N VAL A 233 -0.30 11.02 -80.71
CA VAL A 233 0.98 11.56 -80.22
C VAL A 233 0.75 12.66 -79.19
N SER A 234 -0.19 13.58 -79.41
CA SER A 234 -0.51 14.67 -78.47
C SER A 234 -1.24 14.17 -77.22
N ALA A 235 -2.06 13.11 -77.31
CA ALA A 235 -2.61 12.43 -76.14
C ALA A 235 -1.52 11.74 -75.30
N LEU A 236 -0.50 11.14 -75.94
CA LEU A 236 0.66 10.60 -75.23
C LEU A 236 1.49 11.71 -74.58
N ALA A 237 1.79 12.80 -75.30
CA ALA A 237 2.50 13.96 -74.77
C ALA A 237 1.76 14.58 -73.56
N SER A 238 0.45 14.76 -73.66
CA SER A 238 -0.39 15.26 -72.56
C SER A 238 -0.34 14.36 -71.33
N ARG A 239 -0.30 13.04 -71.53
CA ARG A 239 -0.11 12.06 -70.43
C ARG A 239 1.31 12.12 -69.85
N VAL A 240 2.34 12.33 -70.66
CA VAL A 240 3.72 12.53 -70.18
C VAL A 240 3.79 13.79 -69.32
N THR A 241 3.29 14.93 -69.79
CA THR A 241 3.27 16.18 -69.00
C THR A 241 2.41 16.07 -67.72
N GLY A 242 1.32 15.30 -67.76
CA GLY A 242 0.57 14.94 -66.54
C GLY A 242 1.39 14.12 -65.54
N VAL A 243 2.19 13.15 -66.02
CA VAL A 243 3.10 12.36 -65.18
C VAL A 243 4.26 13.21 -64.65
N GLU A 244 4.86 14.08 -65.48
CA GLU A 244 5.92 15.01 -65.09
C GLU A 244 5.44 15.96 -63.97
N LYS A 245 4.22 16.50 -64.09
CA LYS A 245 3.59 17.29 -63.03
C LYS A 245 3.39 16.47 -61.76
N ASN A 246 2.83 15.26 -61.85
CA ASN A 246 2.62 14.40 -60.68
C ASN A 246 3.95 14.03 -59.98
N VAL A 247 5.03 13.82 -60.74
CA VAL A 247 6.37 13.59 -60.21
C VAL A 247 6.89 14.85 -59.49
N LYS A 248 6.66 16.04 -60.04
CA LYS A 248 7.04 17.31 -59.40
C LYS A 248 6.25 17.56 -58.11
N ASP A 249 4.94 17.36 -58.12
CA ASP A 249 4.07 17.49 -56.93
C ASP A 249 4.51 16.50 -55.82
N LEU A 250 4.94 15.28 -56.18
CA LEU A 250 5.50 14.31 -55.26
C LEU A 250 6.88 14.72 -54.71
N GLN A 251 7.77 15.28 -55.54
CA GLN A 251 9.08 15.80 -55.11
C GLN A 251 8.94 16.94 -54.10
N ASP A 252 7.99 17.84 -54.32
CA ASP A 252 7.69 18.95 -53.40
C ASP A 252 7.10 18.43 -52.07
N THR A 253 6.20 17.44 -52.16
CA THR A 253 5.64 16.74 -50.98
C THR A 253 6.73 16.06 -50.15
N VAL A 254 7.66 15.33 -50.78
CA VAL A 254 8.80 14.69 -50.11
C VAL A 254 9.73 15.72 -49.48
N SER A 255 9.95 16.86 -50.13
CA SER A 255 10.78 17.96 -49.60
C SER A 255 10.14 18.60 -48.35
N GLY A 256 8.81 18.78 -48.36
CA GLY A 256 8.05 19.21 -47.19
C GLY A 256 8.13 18.22 -46.02
N LEU A 257 7.92 16.93 -46.29
CA LEU A 257 8.03 15.86 -45.29
C LEU A 257 9.44 15.79 -44.68
N ASN A 258 10.49 15.89 -45.48
CA ASN A 258 11.88 15.89 -45.00
C ASN A 258 12.19 17.10 -44.09
N THR A 259 11.57 18.25 -44.38
CA THR A 259 11.65 19.45 -43.53
C THR A 259 10.93 19.25 -42.18
N GLN A 260 9.75 18.62 -42.20
CA GLN A 260 9.02 18.25 -40.98
C GLN A 260 9.80 17.24 -40.12
N VAL A 261 10.39 16.20 -40.73
CA VAL A 261 11.25 15.22 -40.05
C VAL A 261 12.47 15.89 -39.41
N SER A 262 13.09 16.85 -40.09
CA SER A 262 14.22 17.63 -39.56
C SER A 262 13.81 18.48 -38.34
N THR A 263 12.62 19.08 -38.39
CA THR A 263 12.04 19.84 -37.26
C THR A 263 11.74 18.91 -36.08
N ILE A 264 11.07 17.78 -36.31
CA ILE A 264 10.74 16.77 -35.29
C ILE A 264 12.02 16.23 -34.63
N SER A 265 13.07 15.96 -35.40
CA SER A 265 14.38 15.52 -34.89
C SER A 265 15.02 16.56 -33.98
N SER A 266 14.91 17.85 -34.34
CA SER A 266 15.39 18.98 -33.54
C SER A 266 14.60 19.12 -32.23
N SER A 267 13.27 19.04 -32.28
CA SER A 267 12.40 19.04 -31.09
C SER A 267 12.66 17.84 -30.18
N THR A 268 12.87 16.64 -30.76
CA THR A 268 13.21 15.41 -30.02
C THR A 268 14.55 15.57 -29.29
N THR A 269 15.54 16.18 -29.94
CA THR A 269 16.85 16.49 -29.33
C THR A 269 16.70 17.46 -28.16
N LYS A 270 15.89 18.53 -28.29
CA LYS A 270 15.60 19.45 -27.19
C LYS A 270 14.88 18.74 -26.04
N ILE A 271 13.85 17.95 -26.32
CA ILE A 271 13.11 17.18 -25.30
C ILE A 271 14.06 16.24 -24.54
N SER A 272 14.99 15.57 -25.23
CA SER A 272 16.00 14.74 -24.56
C SER A 272 16.94 15.55 -23.67
N SER A 273 17.25 16.80 -24.01
CA SER A 273 18.02 17.71 -23.15
C SER A 273 17.20 18.14 -21.93
N ASP A 274 15.94 18.55 -22.13
CA ASP A 274 15.03 18.98 -21.07
C ASP A 274 14.80 17.84 -20.06
N VAL A 275 14.63 16.59 -20.53
CA VAL A 275 14.51 15.38 -19.70
C VAL A 275 15.77 15.12 -18.88
N ASN A 276 16.96 15.35 -19.44
CA ASN A 276 18.22 15.19 -18.71
C ASN A 276 18.37 16.27 -17.61
N THR A 277 17.96 17.51 -17.87
CA THR A 277 17.89 18.57 -16.85
C THR A 277 16.93 18.19 -15.72
N ILE A 278 15.69 17.78 -16.05
CA ILE A 278 14.68 17.34 -15.07
C ILE A 278 15.21 16.17 -14.21
N LYS A 279 15.97 15.23 -14.79
CA LYS A 279 16.60 14.13 -14.06
C LYS A 279 17.66 14.62 -13.05
N SER A 280 18.41 15.67 -13.39
CA SER A 280 19.36 16.34 -12.49
C SER A 280 18.63 17.08 -11.35
N ASP A 281 17.55 17.78 -11.68
CA ASP A 281 16.73 18.52 -10.70
C ASP A 281 16.06 17.56 -9.70
N VAL A 282 15.48 16.45 -10.18
CA VAL A 282 14.91 15.39 -9.33
C VAL A 282 15.97 14.77 -8.42
N THR A 283 17.19 14.57 -8.90
CA THR A 283 18.31 14.08 -8.07
C THR A 283 18.68 15.10 -6.98
N THR A 284 18.70 16.38 -7.33
CA THR A 284 18.98 17.49 -6.40
C THR A 284 17.88 17.64 -5.35
N LEU A 285 16.61 17.53 -5.75
CA LEU A 285 15.45 17.54 -4.84
C LEU A 285 15.47 16.35 -3.89
N LYS A 286 15.84 15.15 -4.36
CA LYS A 286 16.01 13.97 -3.49
C LYS A 286 17.07 14.22 -2.42
N ASN A 287 18.26 14.71 -2.79
CA ASN A 287 19.33 15.00 -1.83
C ASN A 287 18.91 16.05 -0.78
N ARG A 288 18.12 17.06 -1.19
CA ARG A 288 17.54 18.07 -0.28
C ARG A 288 16.49 17.48 0.67
N LEU A 289 15.66 16.55 0.20
CA LEU A 289 14.68 15.85 1.02
C LEU A 289 15.36 14.93 2.05
N ASP A 290 16.37 14.19 1.64
CA ASP A 290 17.14 13.32 2.54
C ASP A 290 17.88 14.13 3.63
N ALA A 291 18.39 15.33 3.30
CA ALA A 291 18.95 16.26 4.28
C ALA A 291 17.90 16.80 5.26
N LEU A 292 16.74 17.24 4.78
CA LEU A 292 15.63 17.75 5.60
C LEU A 292 15.09 16.68 6.57
N ASN A 293 15.04 15.41 6.13
CA ASN A 293 14.67 14.28 6.99
C ASN A 293 15.65 14.11 8.18
N ASN A 294 16.95 14.30 7.95
CA ASN A 294 17.96 14.22 9.02
C ASN A 294 17.84 15.39 10.01
N GLU A 295 17.54 16.61 9.53
CA GLU A 295 17.27 17.77 10.38
C GLU A 295 16.03 17.54 11.27
N ILE A 296 14.95 17.01 10.70
CA ILE A 296 13.73 16.62 11.44
C ILE A 296 14.02 15.54 12.50
N LEU A 297 14.92 14.59 12.23
CA LEU A 297 15.34 13.59 13.22
C LEU A 297 16.13 14.24 14.38
N GLY A 298 17.03 15.18 14.09
CA GLY A 298 17.75 15.93 15.13
C GLY A 298 16.82 16.77 16.00
N LEU A 299 15.85 17.47 15.40
CA LEU A 299 14.84 18.25 16.13
C LEU A 299 13.98 17.38 17.07
N LYS A 300 13.62 16.15 16.66
CA LYS A 300 12.89 15.19 17.53
C LYS A 300 13.71 14.72 18.72
N GLN A 301 15.03 14.57 18.57
CA GLN A 301 15.92 14.23 19.68
C GLN A 301 16.03 15.40 20.67
N ALA A 302 16.13 16.63 20.16
CA ALA A 302 16.15 17.84 21.00
C ALA A 302 14.84 18.05 21.78
N ASP A 303 13.68 17.85 21.15
CA ASP A 303 12.36 17.89 21.81
C ASP A 303 12.26 16.84 22.93
N SER A 304 12.75 15.62 22.68
CA SER A 304 12.78 14.55 23.68
C SER A 304 13.63 14.93 24.91
N ALA A 305 14.83 15.48 24.68
CA ALA A 305 15.71 15.93 25.77
C ALA A 305 15.14 17.12 26.56
N LEU A 306 14.50 18.09 25.89
CA LEU A 306 13.81 19.20 26.55
C LEU A 306 12.65 18.71 27.42
N LYS A 307 11.94 17.68 26.99
CA LYS A 307 10.85 17.05 27.75
C LYS A 307 11.35 16.34 29.00
N GLU A 308 12.47 15.62 28.93
CA GLU A 308 13.12 15.02 30.10
C GLU A 308 13.60 16.08 31.11
N GLN A 309 14.20 17.17 30.62
CA GLN A 309 14.58 18.32 31.46
C GLN A 309 13.36 18.96 32.15
N LEU A 310 12.22 19.06 31.46
CA LEU A 310 10.98 19.62 32.02
C LEU A 310 10.40 18.75 33.16
N GLU A 311 10.41 17.42 33.04
CA GLU A 311 9.97 16.54 34.14
C GLU A 311 10.93 16.55 35.34
N SER A 312 12.24 16.66 35.09
CA SER A 312 13.24 16.88 36.16
C SER A 312 13.02 18.23 36.89
N PHE A 313 12.72 19.29 36.15
CA PHE A 313 12.41 20.60 36.72
C PHE A 313 11.11 20.60 37.54
N LYS A 314 10.04 19.97 37.04
CA LYS A 314 8.79 19.75 37.79
C LYS A 314 9.03 18.98 39.10
N THR A 315 9.85 17.94 39.06
CA THR A 315 10.22 17.15 40.25
C THR A 315 10.93 18.02 41.29
N SER A 316 11.89 18.83 40.85
CA SER A 316 12.60 19.80 41.70
C SER A 316 11.66 20.85 42.31
N LEU A 317 10.69 21.35 41.53
CA LEU A 317 9.67 22.31 41.98
C LEU A 317 8.73 21.71 43.03
N ASN A 318 8.34 20.44 42.89
CA ASN A 318 7.52 19.73 43.87
C ASN A 318 8.27 19.51 45.20
N ASN A 319 9.56 19.17 45.14
CA ASN A 319 10.40 19.04 46.33
C ASN A 319 10.52 20.38 47.06
N LEU A 320 10.87 21.46 46.35
CA LEU A 320 10.95 22.81 46.91
C LEU A 320 9.62 23.27 47.52
N LYS A 321 8.48 22.89 46.93
CA LYS A 321 7.16 23.14 47.54
C LYS A 321 6.99 22.38 48.86
N SER A 322 7.43 21.13 48.95
CA SER A 322 7.39 20.34 50.18
C SER A 322 8.27 20.97 51.28
N ASP A 323 9.45 21.45 50.92
CA ASP A 323 10.36 22.14 51.85
C ASP A 323 9.73 23.44 52.40
N VAL A 324 9.09 24.22 51.53
CA VAL A 324 8.35 25.44 51.90
C VAL A 324 7.14 25.14 52.80
N ASP A 325 6.40 24.06 52.53
CA ASP A 325 5.30 23.64 53.40
C ASP A 325 5.80 23.13 54.76
N SER A 326 6.97 22.49 54.84
CA SER A 326 7.62 22.10 56.10
C SER A 326 8.08 23.32 56.91
N LEU A 327 8.84 24.24 56.29
CA LEU A 327 9.30 25.48 56.94
C LEU A 327 8.13 26.32 57.50
N LYS A 328 6.96 26.25 56.86
CA LYS A 328 5.73 26.89 57.33
C LYS A 328 5.14 26.23 58.59
N VAL A 329 5.36 24.94 58.80
CA VAL A 329 5.07 24.24 60.06
C VAL A 329 6.09 24.63 61.13
N ASP A 330 7.39 24.64 60.81
CA ASP A 330 8.45 25.00 61.76
C ASP A 330 8.29 26.44 62.29
N VAL A 331 8.00 27.40 61.40
CA VAL A 331 7.68 28.79 61.78
C VAL A 331 6.40 28.90 62.63
N LYS A 332 5.41 28.02 62.42
CA LYS A 332 4.21 27.96 63.27
C LYS A 332 4.54 27.43 64.66
N ASN A 333 5.39 26.40 64.75
CA ASN A 333 5.81 25.80 66.02
C ASN A 333 6.65 26.80 66.83
N ALA A 334 7.68 27.39 66.23
CA ALA A 334 8.50 28.42 66.88
C ALA A 334 7.68 29.63 67.36
N LYS A 335 6.61 30.00 66.65
CA LYS A 335 5.66 31.04 67.10
C LYS A 335 4.83 30.60 68.33
N SER A 336 4.53 29.32 68.46
CA SER A 336 3.92 28.73 69.67
C SER A 336 4.89 28.76 70.84
N ASP A 337 6.14 28.37 70.63
CA ASP A 337 7.18 28.34 71.67
C ASP A 337 7.47 29.74 72.21
N VAL A 338 7.60 30.74 71.32
CA VAL A 338 7.71 32.17 71.68
C VAL A 338 6.46 32.68 72.44
N SER A 339 5.29 32.09 72.20
CA SER A 339 4.07 32.42 72.95
C SER A 339 4.06 31.80 74.35
N SER A 340 4.57 30.56 74.50
CA SER A 340 4.76 29.93 75.82
C SER A 340 5.77 30.70 76.65
N LEU A 341 6.97 30.95 76.11
CA LEU A 341 8.02 31.74 76.76
C LEU A 341 7.55 33.12 77.21
N LYS A 342 6.57 33.72 76.51
CA LYS A 342 5.95 34.98 76.91
C LYS A 342 4.97 34.83 78.09
N SER A 343 4.30 33.68 78.25
CA SER A 343 3.61 33.35 79.49
C SER A 343 4.62 33.15 80.61
N ASP A 344 5.61 32.27 80.41
CA ASP A 344 6.62 31.93 81.43
C ASP A 344 7.32 33.18 81.99
N VAL A 345 7.68 34.14 81.13
CA VAL A 345 8.26 35.44 81.51
C VAL A 345 7.27 36.39 82.20
N SER A 346 5.97 36.25 81.94
CA SER A 346 4.91 36.99 82.65
C SER A 346 4.63 36.39 84.03
N ASP A 347 4.65 35.06 84.14
CA ASP A 347 4.41 34.32 85.37
C ASP A 347 5.60 34.49 86.34
N LEU A 348 6.85 34.34 85.85
CA LEU A 348 8.07 34.72 86.59
C LEU A 348 8.07 36.19 87.05
N LYS A 349 7.38 37.08 86.34
CA LYS A 349 7.24 38.49 86.74
C LYS A 349 6.20 38.68 87.86
N VAL A 350 5.24 37.77 88.02
CA VAL A 350 4.38 37.70 89.21
C VAL A 350 5.18 37.18 90.39
N ASP A 351 5.87 36.04 90.25
CA ASP A 351 6.73 35.44 91.30
C ASP A 351 7.74 36.46 91.86
N VAL A 352 8.43 37.18 90.98
CA VAL A 352 9.41 38.22 91.33
C VAL A 352 8.77 39.44 92.02
N ASN A 353 7.46 39.66 91.92
CA ASN A 353 6.75 40.69 92.69
C ASN A 353 6.25 40.16 94.03
N ASP A 354 5.75 38.92 94.08
CA ASP A 354 5.30 38.30 95.33
C ASP A 354 6.47 38.09 96.30
N LEU A 355 7.64 37.66 95.80
CA LEU A 355 8.88 37.63 96.58
C LEU A 355 9.31 39.01 97.10
N LYS A 356 9.03 40.11 96.39
CA LYS A 356 9.29 41.47 96.92
C LYS A 356 8.33 41.82 98.05
N VAL A 357 7.07 41.41 97.96
CA VAL A 357 6.07 41.60 99.02
C VAL A 357 6.46 40.79 100.26
N GLU A 358 6.90 39.54 100.09
CA GLU A 358 7.41 38.73 101.19
C GLU A 358 8.65 39.34 101.85
N ILE A 359 9.63 39.83 101.06
CA ILE A 359 10.80 40.55 101.57
C ILE A 359 10.41 41.83 102.33
N ILE A 360 9.35 42.54 101.92
CA ILE A 360 8.83 43.70 102.66
C ILE A 360 8.20 43.26 103.99
N ASN A 361 7.43 42.18 104.00
CA ASN A 361 6.79 41.64 105.20
C ASN A 361 7.82 41.12 106.22
N LEU A 362 8.86 40.42 105.76
CA LEU A 362 9.99 39.96 106.59
C LEU A 362 10.74 41.14 107.22
N LYS A 363 11.02 42.20 106.45
CA LYS A 363 11.64 43.43 107.00
C LYS A 363 10.77 44.11 108.06
N GLN A 364 9.44 44.07 107.93
CA GLN A 364 8.54 44.57 108.98
C GLN A 364 8.52 43.66 110.23
N ALA A 365 8.72 42.34 110.06
CA ALA A 365 8.87 41.42 111.18
C ALA A 365 10.19 41.68 111.94
N ASP A 366 11.31 41.87 111.23
CA ASP A 366 12.61 42.23 111.84
C ASP A 366 12.53 43.52 112.67
N VAL A 367 11.84 44.55 112.17
CA VAL A 367 11.61 45.80 112.92
C VAL A 367 10.87 45.52 114.23
N LYS A 368 9.77 44.75 114.20
CA LYS A 368 9.01 44.39 115.41
C LYS A 368 9.82 43.52 116.38
N ILE A 369 10.65 42.61 115.86
CA ILE A 369 11.57 41.81 116.69
C ILE A 369 12.58 42.72 117.39
N ASN A 370 13.11 43.74 116.70
CA ASN A 370 14.04 44.70 117.27
C ASN A 370 13.38 45.64 118.31
N GLU A 371 12.13 46.07 118.08
CA GLU A 371 11.31 46.80 119.06
C GLU A 371 11.06 45.97 120.34
N ASN A 372 10.72 44.69 120.17
CA ASN A 372 10.56 43.74 121.28
C ASN A 372 11.89 43.51 122.02
N LEU A 373 13.00 43.35 121.30
CA LEU A 373 14.34 43.17 121.90
C LEU A 373 14.78 44.40 122.70
N SER A 374 14.52 45.61 122.19
CA SER A 374 14.73 46.87 122.92
C SER A 374 13.90 46.93 124.20
N THR A 375 12.63 46.53 124.12
CA THR A 375 11.72 46.45 125.28
C THR A 375 12.22 45.46 126.34
N VAL A 376 12.62 44.25 125.93
CA VAL A 376 13.21 43.23 126.81
C VAL A 376 14.52 43.72 127.44
N THR A 377 15.37 44.42 126.67
CA THR A 377 16.61 45.03 127.19
C THR A 377 16.31 46.05 128.29
N GLY A 378 15.29 46.89 128.12
CA GLY A 378 14.81 47.82 129.16
C GLY A 378 14.25 47.11 130.40
N MET A 379 13.55 45.99 130.22
CA MET A 379 13.07 45.14 131.33
C MET A 379 14.24 44.51 132.10
N VAL A 380 15.26 44.00 131.41
CA VAL A 380 16.47 43.45 132.03
C VAL A 380 17.21 44.52 132.83
N ALA A 381 17.45 45.71 132.27
CA ALA A 381 18.11 46.81 132.98
C ALA A 381 17.33 47.26 134.24
N ASN A 382 15.99 47.17 134.23
CA ASN A 382 15.17 47.42 135.42
C ASN A 382 15.31 46.29 136.46
N LEU A 383 15.34 45.02 136.04
CA LEU A 383 15.59 43.88 136.92
C LEU A 383 17.01 43.94 137.54
N GLU A 384 18.03 44.30 136.76
CA GLU A 384 19.40 44.54 137.26
C GLU A 384 19.40 45.62 138.35
N LYS A 385 18.69 46.74 138.12
CA LYS A 385 18.54 47.81 139.12
C LYS A 385 17.82 47.32 140.40
N GLN A 386 16.78 46.51 140.26
CA GLN A 386 16.09 45.88 141.41
C GLN A 386 17.01 44.92 142.17
N VAL A 387 17.81 44.12 141.48
CA VAL A 387 18.81 43.22 142.10
C VAL A 387 19.90 44.01 142.82
N GLN A 388 20.39 45.11 142.25
CA GLN A 388 21.33 46.00 142.94
C GLN A 388 20.71 46.65 144.19
N GLN A 389 19.44 47.09 144.11
CA GLN A 389 18.71 47.62 145.26
C GLN A 389 18.55 46.56 146.37
N GLN A 390 18.22 45.32 146.00
CA GLN A 390 18.12 44.21 146.96
C GLN A 390 19.47 43.83 147.57
N ALA A 391 20.57 43.89 146.80
CA ALA A 391 21.92 43.68 147.32
C ALA A 391 22.31 44.76 148.35
N SER A 392 21.90 46.01 148.11
CA SER A 392 22.08 47.11 149.07
C SER A 392 21.27 46.88 150.35
N LEU A 393 19.99 46.50 150.24
CA LEU A 393 19.13 46.14 151.37
C LEU A 393 19.72 44.98 152.19
N ASN A 394 20.19 43.91 151.53
CA ASN A 394 20.83 42.78 152.20
C ASN A 394 22.11 43.19 152.94
N ASN A 395 22.90 44.12 152.38
CA ASN A 395 24.08 44.66 153.05
C ASN A 395 23.71 45.53 154.26
N GLN A 396 22.63 46.33 154.19
CA GLN A 396 22.12 47.06 155.35
C GLN A 396 21.66 46.10 156.45
N THR A 397 20.82 45.12 156.13
CA THR A 397 20.37 44.09 157.07
C THR A 397 21.55 43.35 157.72
N LYS A 398 22.63 43.11 156.98
CA LYS A 398 23.86 42.52 157.53
C LYS A 398 24.58 43.44 158.54
N GLN A 399 24.61 44.75 158.29
CA GLN A 399 25.14 45.72 159.25
C GLN A 399 24.24 45.80 160.50
N ASP A 400 22.91 45.80 160.32
CA ASP A 400 21.94 45.84 161.41
C ASP A 400 22.06 44.61 162.32
N VAL A 401 22.30 43.42 161.74
CA VAL A 401 22.57 42.17 162.48
C VAL A 401 23.88 42.24 163.27
N GLU A 402 24.98 42.75 162.69
CA GLU A 402 26.23 42.92 163.44
C GLU A 402 26.12 44.00 164.53
N LYS A 403 25.31 45.05 164.32
CA LYS A 403 24.97 46.01 165.38
C LYS A 403 24.18 45.35 166.51
N LEU A 404 23.10 44.64 166.20
CA LEU A 404 22.28 43.92 167.19
C LEU A 404 23.12 42.91 167.99
N LYS A 405 24.05 42.22 167.34
CA LYS A 405 25.02 41.31 167.97
C LYS A 405 25.96 42.05 168.94
N SER A 406 26.38 43.27 168.64
CA SER A 406 27.11 44.15 169.56
C SER A 406 26.24 44.65 170.72
N ASP A 407 25.00 45.05 170.44
CA ASP A 407 24.03 45.48 171.46
C ASP A 407 23.74 44.35 172.47
N ILE A 408 23.55 43.12 171.98
CA ILE A 408 23.38 41.91 172.82
C ILE A 408 24.62 41.65 173.68
N LEU A 409 25.83 41.84 173.14
CA LEU A 409 27.08 41.64 173.87
C LEU A 409 27.21 42.65 175.02
N ASN A 410 26.83 43.92 174.78
CA ASN A 410 26.76 44.94 175.83
C ASN A 410 25.72 44.57 176.91
N VAL A 411 24.49 44.20 176.53
CA VAL A 411 23.44 43.80 177.49
C VAL A 411 23.87 42.58 178.32
N ASN A 412 24.58 41.61 177.73
CA ASN A 412 25.16 40.49 178.46
C ASN A 412 26.18 40.95 179.51
N ASN A 413 27.05 41.91 179.17
CA ASN A 413 28.05 42.45 180.09
C ASN A 413 27.40 43.27 181.23
N GLU A 414 26.34 44.02 180.93
CA GLU A 414 25.51 44.70 181.94
C GLU A 414 24.83 43.70 182.88
N LEU A 415 24.32 42.59 182.34
CA LEU A 415 23.65 41.54 183.11
C LEU A 415 24.62 40.77 184.01
N GLN A 416 25.87 40.54 183.57
CA GLN A 416 26.95 40.03 184.42
C GLN A 416 27.30 41.01 185.55
N SER A 417 27.41 42.31 185.25
CA SER A 417 27.64 43.38 186.24
C SER A 417 26.49 43.46 187.27
N LEU A 418 25.25 43.28 186.84
CA LEU A 418 24.08 43.24 187.71
C LEU A 418 24.06 41.96 188.57
N SER A 419 24.44 40.81 188.01
CA SER A 419 24.60 39.55 188.76
C SER A 419 25.65 39.67 189.87
N ALA A 420 26.76 40.36 189.61
CA ALA A 420 27.77 40.63 190.63
C ALA A 420 27.21 41.52 191.76
N LYS A 421 26.46 42.59 191.43
CA LYS A 421 25.77 43.43 192.43
C LYS A 421 24.77 42.65 193.29
N VAL A 422 24.03 41.72 192.68
CA VAL A 422 23.08 40.84 193.40
C VAL A 422 23.81 39.95 194.40
N GLN A 423 24.95 39.35 194.04
CA GLN A 423 25.76 38.57 194.99
C GLN A 423 26.23 39.41 196.18
N THR A 424 26.69 40.65 195.96
CA THR A 424 27.11 41.56 197.04
C THR A 424 25.96 41.91 198.00
N LEU A 425 24.78 42.23 197.46
CA LEU A 425 23.57 42.50 198.26
C LEU A 425 23.12 41.26 199.06
N GLN A 426 23.23 40.08 198.47
CA GLN A 426 22.83 38.82 199.11
C GLN A 426 23.77 38.44 200.27
N GLN A 427 25.07 38.80 200.20
CA GLN A 427 25.97 38.70 201.35
C GLN A 427 25.56 39.69 202.47
N GLN A 428 25.28 40.95 202.14
CA GLN A 428 24.86 41.97 203.13
C GLN A 428 23.58 41.57 203.88
N SER A 429 22.64 40.86 203.23
CA SER A 429 21.41 40.36 203.86
C SER A 429 21.63 39.39 205.03
N THR A 430 22.83 38.83 205.20
CA THR A 430 23.13 37.83 206.24
C THR A 430 23.55 38.46 207.58
N GLN A 431 23.79 39.78 207.62
CA GLN A 431 24.45 40.45 208.75
C GLN A 431 23.50 41.07 209.80
N TYR A 432 22.19 41.15 209.53
CA TYR A 432 21.22 41.85 210.38
C TYR A 432 20.33 40.91 211.21
N ALA A 433 20.79 40.56 212.42
CA ALA A 433 20.02 39.76 213.38
C ALA A 433 19.77 40.54 214.70
N ASN A 434 18.55 41.03 214.90
CA ASN A 434 18.18 41.84 216.06
C ASN A 434 18.18 41.03 217.37
N LYS A 435 19.16 41.27 218.27
CA LYS A 435 19.18 40.63 219.61
C LYS A 435 19.76 41.44 220.78
N SER A 436 20.37 42.61 220.56
CA SER A 436 20.96 43.44 221.62
C SER A 436 19.98 44.46 222.21
N GLU A 437 19.47 45.39 221.40
CA GLU A 437 18.76 46.60 221.87
C GLU A 437 17.36 46.35 222.45
N VAL A 438 16.74 45.21 222.13
CA VAL A 438 15.48 44.78 222.77
C VAL A 438 15.65 44.52 224.28
N ASN A 439 16.88 44.23 224.72
CA ASN A 439 17.16 43.91 226.13
C ASN A 439 17.41 45.16 227.00
N SER A 440 17.92 46.27 226.45
CA SER A 440 18.11 47.52 227.21
C SER A 440 16.76 48.17 227.51
N VAL A 441 15.92 48.37 226.49
CA VAL A 441 14.58 48.96 226.63
C VAL A 441 13.70 48.14 227.59
N LYS A 442 13.89 46.81 227.65
CA LYS A 442 13.20 45.97 228.64
C LYS A 442 13.70 46.21 230.07
N SER A 443 14.99 46.44 230.28
CA SER A 443 15.57 46.76 231.59
C SER A 443 15.02 48.08 232.13
N ASP A 444 14.92 49.11 231.28
CA ASP A 444 14.41 50.44 231.67
C ASP A 444 12.93 50.37 232.10
N VAL A 445 12.12 49.60 231.37
CA VAL A 445 10.69 49.39 231.70
C VAL A 445 10.51 48.65 233.03
N ASP A 446 11.31 47.61 233.32
CA ASP A 446 11.20 46.90 234.59
C ASP A 446 11.79 47.70 235.78
N SER A 447 12.64 48.73 235.53
CA SER A 447 13.08 49.70 236.56
C SER A 447 11.95 50.64 236.97
N VAL A 448 11.34 51.35 236.01
CA VAL A 448 10.23 52.31 236.27
C VAL A 448 9.05 51.64 237.00
N LYS A 449 8.84 50.34 236.74
CA LYS A 449 7.82 49.49 237.35
C LYS A 449 8.06 49.19 238.84
N ASN A 450 9.29 49.31 239.34
CA ASN A 450 9.59 49.18 240.78
C ASN A 450 9.46 50.53 241.52
N ASP A 451 9.83 51.65 240.89
CA ASP A 451 9.67 52.98 241.50
C ASP A 451 8.20 53.31 241.75
N ALA A 452 7.31 52.95 240.81
CA ALA A 452 5.86 53.06 240.98
C ALA A 452 5.35 52.30 242.23
N LYS A 453 5.85 51.07 242.47
CA LYS A 453 5.46 50.26 243.64
C LYS A 453 5.95 50.82 244.96
N GLN A 454 7.12 51.48 245.00
CA GLN A 454 7.56 52.16 246.22
C GLN A 454 6.63 53.32 246.58
N LEU A 455 6.09 54.04 245.60
CA LEU A 455 5.14 55.13 245.83
C LEU A 455 3.81 54.63 246.40
N GLU A 456 3.22 53.57 245.82
CA GLU A 456 1.99 52.94 246.35
C GLU A 456 2.16 52.55 247.84
N SER A 457 3.26 51.88 248.19
CA SER A 457 3.52 51.42 249.56
C SER A 457 3.69 52.54 250.61
N LYS A 458 3.96 53.78 250.17
CA LYS A 458 4.09 54.96 251.05
C LYS A 458 2.74 55.65 251.26
N VAL A 459 1.89 55.71 250.23
CA VAL A 459 0.52 56.25 250.35
C VAL A 459 -0.30 55.39 251.30
N GLU A 460 -0.33 54.07 251.07
CA GLU A 460 -1.12 53.11 251.86
C GLU A 460 -0.74 53.05 253.36
N LYS A 461 0.46 53.55 253.71
CA LYS A 461 0.95 53.61 255.09
C LYS A 461 0.51 54.89 255.82
N LEU A 462 0.44 56.03 255.12
CA LEU A 462 0.04 57.31 255.71
C LEU A 462 -1.47 57.41 255.93
N GLU A 463 -2.28 56.81 255.06
CA GLU A 463 -3.74 56.75 255.23
C GLU A 463 -4.13 55.98 256.51
N LYS A 464 -3.42 54.88 256.81
CA LYS A 464 -3.64 54.07 258.02
C LYS A 464 -3.22 54.77 259.32
N GLU A 465 -2.26 55.70 259.30
CA GLU A 465 -1.95 56.54 260.47
C GLU A 465 -3.04 57.61 260.70
N ASN A 466 -3.60 58.17 259.63
CA ASN A 466 -4.67 59.16 259.71
C ASN A 466 -5.95 58.57 260.33
N ASP A 467 -6.39 57.40 259.85
CA ASP A 467 -7.55 56.70 260.43
C ASP A 467 -7.30 56.17 261.85
N SER A 468 -6.06 55.80 262.19
CA SER A 468 -5.68 55.40 263.55
C SER A 468 -5.88 56.54 264.55
N LEU A 469 -5.42 57.76 264.25
CA LEU A 469 -5.67 58.93 265.08
C LEU A 469 -7.16 59.30 265.11
N LYS A 470 -7.86 59.16 263.99
CA LYS A 470 -9.30 59.36 263.87
C LYS A 470 -10.13 58.32 264.65
N SER A 471 -9.56 57.16 265.00
CA SER A 471 -10.16 56.17 265.90
C SER A 471 -9.97 56.48 267.39
N LYS A 472 -9.10 57.44 267.75
CA LYS A 472 -9.02 58.01 269.12
C LYS A 472 -10.11 59.06 269.41
N VAL A 473 -11.03 59.21 268.47
CA VAL A 473 -12.44 59.51 268.73
C VAL A 473 -12.93 58.86 270.02
N SER A 474 -13.49 59.68 270.91
CA SER A 474 -14.59 59.36 271.83
C SER A 474 -14.46 58.15 272.78
N ALA A 475 -13.28 57.57 272.97
CA ALA A 475 -13.10 56.41 273.84
C ALA A 475 -13.00 56.74 275.35
N LEU A 476 -12.71 58.00 275.73
CA LEU A 476 -12.34 58.36 277.11
C LEU A 476 -12.90 59.70 277.65
N GLU A 477 -13.97 60.25 277.06
CA GLU A 477 -14.66 61.44 277.62
C GLU A 477 -16.10 61.16 278.06
N THR A 478 -16.40 59.94 278.52
CA THR A 478 -17.67 59.68 279.24
C THR A 478 -17.49 58.62 280.32
N ASN A 479 -17.13 59.08 281.52
CA ASN A 479 -17.44 58.37 282.76
C ASN A 479 -18.96 58.12 282.83
N GLN A 480 -19.39 56.94 283.30
CA GLN A 480 -19.89 56.89 284.68
C GLN A 480 -20.04 55.48 285.27
N MET A 481 -20.27 55.53 286.59
CA MET A 481 -20.37 54.50 287.62
C MET A 481 -21.14 53.21 287.27
N GLY A 482 -20.71 52.11 287.91
CA GLY A 482 -21.46 50.86 288.01
C GLY A 482 -20.50 49.66 288.05
N ASN A 483 -20.03 49.14 289.19
CA ASN A 483 -20.85 48.52 290.23
C ASN A 483 -22.05 47.80 289.61
N ILE A 484 -21.99 46.50 289.34
CA ILE A 484 -21.59 45.41 290.25
C ILE A 484 -20.89 44.32 289.40
N SER A 485 -19.63 43.94 289.65
CA SER A 485 -19.10 43.22 290.84
C SER A 485 -19.66 41.81 290.99
N LEU A 486 -18.89 40.90 291.60
CA LEU A 486 -19.26 39.50 291.89
C LEU A 486 -19.73 38.71 290.63
N ILE A 487 -18.93 37.81 290.06
CA ILE A 487 -18.08 36.81 290.72
C ILE A 487 -16.73 36.78 290.00
N LEU A 488 -15.60 37.17 290.63
CA LEU A 488 -14.90 36.57 291.79
C LEU A 488 -14.33 35.18 291.55
N SER A 489 -13.13 34.97 292.13
CA SER A 489 -12.58 33.67 292.53
C SER A 489 -12.05 32.79 291.36
N ILE A 490 -10.99 31.99 291.54
CA ILE A 490 -10.03 31.89 292.65
C ILE A 490 -8.75 31.18 292.15
N ILE A 491 -7.55 31.60 292.62
CA ILE A 491 -6.24 30.90 292.45
C ILE A 491 -5.76 30.80 290.97
N GLY A 492 -4.48 30.73 290.61
CA GLY A 492 -3.20 30.83 291.34
C GLY A 492 -2.03 30.89 290.32
N VAL A 493 -0.88 31.51 290.63
CA VAL A 493 0.26 30.98 291.41
C VAL A 493 1.26 30.16 290.55
N ILE A 494 2.57 30.38 290.82
CA ILE A 494 3.77 29.63 290.38
C ILE A 494 4.40 29.96 288.99
N LEU A 495 5.62 30.56 289.07
CA LEU A 495 6.85 30.44 288.24
C LEU A 495 6.77 30.59 286.69
N GLY A 496 7.78 31.07 285.96
CA GLY A 496 9.18 31.47 286.25
C GLY A 496 10.06 31.06 285.05
N GLY A 497 11.23 31.64 284.72
CA GLY A 497 12.01 32.74 285.29
C GLY A 497 13.40 32.80 284.60
N ALA A 498 14.22 33.82 284.89
CA ALA A 498 15.57 34.08 284.31
C ALA A 498 15.60 34.35 282.78
N ALA A 499 16.62 35.00 282.18
CA ALA A 499 17.84 35.67 282.67
C ALA A 499 17.95 37.04 281.94
N LEU A 500 18.44 38.15 282.52
CA LEU A 500 19.77 38.42 283.10
C LEU A 500 20.94 38.32 282.07
N TRP A 501 22.03 39.11 282.10
CA TRP A 501 22.40 40.30 282.90
C TRP A 501 23.84 40.77 282.51
N PHE A 502 24.06 42.10 282.43
CA PHE A 502 25.29 42.82 282.86
C PHE A 502 26.69 42.35 282.41
N ALA A 503 27.28 43.04 281.43
CA ALA A 503 28.68 43.52 281.44
C ALA A 503 28.82 44.66 280.40
N LEU A 504 29.20 45.91 280.74
CA LEU A 504 30.51 46.41 281.22
C LEU A 504 31.66 46.36 280.20
N GLN A 505 31.59 47.21 279.17
CA GLN A 505 32.63 48.20 278.81
C GLN A 505 31.98 49.21 277.84
N GLN A 506 31.56 50.38 278.34
CA GLN A 506 32.36 51.61 278.50
C GLN A 506 32.67 52.30 277.16
N GLN A 507 32.38 53.59 276.97
CA GLN A 507 31.90 54.62 277.92
C GLN A 507 30.53 55.18 277.54
#